data_AF-A0A645GBE6-F1
#
_entry.id   AF-A0A645GBE6-F1
#
_cell.length_a   1.000
_cell.length_b   1.000
_cell.length_c   1.000
_cell.angle_alpha   90.00
_cell.angle_beta   90.00
_cell.angle_gamma   90.00
#
_symmetry.space_group_name_H-M   'P 1'
#
loop_
_entity.id
_entity.type
_entity.pdbx_description
1 polymer ?
#
loop_
_entity_poly.entity_id
_entity_poly.type
_entity_poly.pdbx_seq_one_letter_code
_entity_poly.pdbx_strand_id
1 'polypeptide(L)'
;MIGNTRIIITSHSPYIIQYLQPQNIYIGLPGECGVAQFKRIRTSAQKMLIADASDADMSTGDYLFELISGTEEDRRMIERYLESVGNE
;
A
#
# COMPACT_ATOMS: atom_id res chain seq x y z
N MET A 1 16.45 -26.93 0.77
CA MET A 1 15.35 -26.08 0.28
C MET A 1 15.11 -24.92 1.24
N ILE A 2 15.98 -23.90 1.25
CA ILE A 2 15.81 -22.68 2.08
C ILE A 2 15.33 -21.49 1.22
N GLY A 3 15.30 -21.63 -0.13
CA GLY A 3 15.00 -20.53 -1.05
C GLY A 3 13.55 -20.39 -1.50
N ASN A 4 12.60 -21.22 -1.04
CA ASN A 4 11.22 -21.19 -1.53
C ASN A 4 10.18 -20.91 -0.43
N THR A 5 10.64 -20.45 0.74
CA THR A 5 9.75 -20.06 1.84
C THR A 5 9.10 -18.72 1.50
N ARG A 6 7.77 -18.68 1.52
CA ARG A 6 6.99 -17.44 1.42
C ARG A 6 6.68 -16.96 2.83
N ILE A 7 6.90 -15.67 3.08
CA ILE A 7 6.65 -15.03 4.38
C ILE A 7 5.54 -14.02 4.18
N ILE A 8 4.53 -14.07 5.04
CA ILE A 8 3.48 -13.05 5.14
C ILE A 8 3.76 -12.27 6.42
N ILE A 9 3.80 -10.94 6.30
CA ILE A 9 4.03 -10.03 7.41
C ILE A 9 2.83 -9.08 7.46
N THR A 10 2.21 -8.96 8.63
CA THR A 10 1.16 -7.97 8.90
C THR A 10 1.70 -6.98 9.91
N SER A 11 1.64 -5.69 9.61
CA SER A 11 2.17 -4.65 10.49
C SER A 11 1.51 -3.31 10.19
N HIS A 12 1.41 -2.48 11.22
CA HIS A 12 1.09 -1.06 11.08
C HIS A 12 2.34 -0.18 11.18
N SER A 13 3.54 -0.76 11.22
CA SER A 13 4.78 0.02 11.38
C SER A 13 5.26 0.56 10.02
N PRO A 14 5.44 1.89 9.86
CA PRO A 14 6.01 2.46 8.62
C PRO A 14 7.41 1.92 8.32
N TYR A 15 8.17 1.61 9.37
CA TYR A 15 9.54 1.10 9.26
C TYR A 15 9.65 -0.24 8.53
N ILE A 16 8.62 -1.09 8.56
CA ILE A 16 8.69 -2.34 7.79
C ILE A 16 8.35 -2.12 6.31
N ILE A 17 7.45 -1.17 6.04
CA ILE A 17 6.93 -0.88 4.70
C ILE A 17 8.07 -0.40 3.80
N GLN A 18 8.97 0.46 4.30
CA GLN A 18 10.12 0.99 3.55
C GLN A 18 11.11 -0.09 3.05
N TYR A 19 11.11 -1.29 3.63
CA TYR A 19 11.99 -2.40 3.19
C TYR A 19 11.31 -3.35 2.21
N LEU A 20 10.02 -3.16 1.93
CA LEU A 20 9.26 -4.00 1.01
C LEU A 20 9.18 -3.33 -0.37
N GLN A 21 9.28 -4.13 -1.42
CA GLN A 21 9.00 -3.64 -2.77
C GLN A 21 7.50 -3.34 -2.88
N PRO A 22 7.07 -2.18 -3.43
CA PRO A 22 5.66 -1.81 -3.48
C PRO A 22 4.73 -2.88 -4.07
N GLN A 23 5.14 -3.60 -5.13
CA GLN A 23 4.32 -4.69 -5.71
C GLN A 23 4.03 -5.86 -4.76
N ASN A 24 4.76 -5.99 -3.65
CA ASN A 24 4.58 -7.07 -2.67
C ASN A 24 3.72 -6.62 -1.48
N ILE A 25 3.24 -5.37 -1.50
CA ILE A 25 2.46 -4.77 -0.41
C ILE A 25 0.97 -4.85 -0.76
N TYR A 26 0.20 -5.41 0.16
CA TYR A 26 -1.25 -5.42 0.14
C TYR A 26 -1.76 -4.47 1.23
N ILE A 27 -2.62 -3.53 0.84
CA ILE A 27 -3.24 -2.57 1.74
C ILE A 27 -4.66 -3.03 2.02
N GLY A 28 -4.99 -3.19 3.31
CA GLY A 28 -6.35 -3.44 3.77
C GLY A 28 -7.14 -2.13 3.83
N LEU A 29 -8.25 -2.07 3.10
CA LEU A 29 -9.19 -0.96 3.10
C LEU A 29 -10.58 -1.43 3.58
N PRO A 30 -11.37 -0.56 4.23
CA PRO A 30 -12.77 -0.86 4.50
C PRO A 30 -13.53 -1.06 3.18
N GLY A 31 -14.22 -2.19 3.04
CA GLY A 31 -15.16 -2.44 1.95
C GLY A 31 -16.61 -2.32 2.41
N GLU A 32 -17.53 -2.75 1.54
CA GLU A 32 -18.97 -2.74 1.86
C GLU A 32 -19.31 -3.70 2.99
N CYS A 33 -20.36 -3.37 3.75
CA CYS A 33 -20.92 -4.21 4.81
C CYS A 33 -19.92 -4.68 5.87
N GLY A 34 -18.85 -3.91 6.12
CA GLY A 34 -17.84 -4.24 7.14
C GLY A 34 -16.84 -5.32 6.71
N VAL A 35 -16.78 -5.65 5.41
CA VAL A 35 -15.80 -6.59 4.86
C VAL A 35 -14.55 -5.85 4.42
N ALA A 36 -13.39 -6.21 4.95
CA ALA A 36 -12.13 -5.63 4.50
C ALA A 36 -11.76 -6.10 3.08
N GLN A 37 -11.31 -5.18 2.24
CA GLN A 37 -10.75 -5.46 0.92
C GLN A 37 -9.24 -5.26 0.96
N PHE A 38 -8.48 -6.24 0.49
CA PHE A 38 -7.04 -6.13 0.36
C PHE A 38 -6.69 -5.87 -1.09
N LYS A 39 -6.02 -4.75 -1.36
CA LYS A 39 -5.62 -4.35 -2.71
C LYS A 39 -4.11 -4.18 -2.77
N ARG A 40 -3.50 -4.67 -3.83
CA ARG A 40 -2.08 -4.54 -4.09
C ARG A 40 -1.75 -3.20 -4.73
N ILE A 41 -0.56 -2.66 -4.45
CA ILE A 41 -0.04 -1.51 -5.20
C ILE A 41 0.26 -1.94 -6.64
N ARG A 42 -0.33 -1.26 -7.62
CA ARG A 42 -0.15 -1.62 -9.02
C ARG A 42 1.27 -1.27 -9.49
N THR A 43 1.89 -2.15 -10.26
CA THR A 43 3.25 -1.95 -10.79
C THR A 43 3.40 -0.63 -11.57
N SER A 44 2.35 -0.23 -12.30
CA SER A 44 2.34 1.03 -13.07
C SER A 44 2.31 2.29 -12.20
N ALA A 45 1.90 2.21 -10.93
CA ALA A 45 1.84 3.36 -10.01
C ALA A 45 3.09 3.53 -9.15
N GLN A 46 4.03 2.58 -9.15
CA GLN A 46 5.16 2.63 -8.20
C GLN A 46 6.02 3.88 -8.35
N LYS A 47 6.32 4.26 -9.60
CA LYS A 47 7.09 5.47 -9.86
C LYS A 47 6.36 6.73 -9.39
N MET A 48 5.04 6.77 -9.56
CA MET A 48 4.20 7.88 -9.10
C MET A 48 4.17 7.93 -7.57
N LEU A 49 3.96 6.79 -6.90
CA LEU A 49 3.98 6.71 -5.45
C LEU A 49 5.32 7.17 -4.85
N ILE A 50 6.44 6.77 -5.45
CA ILE A 50 7.78 7.19 -5.00
C ILE A 50 7.98 8.70 -5.23
N ALA A 51 7.53 9.23 -6.38
CA ALA A 51 7.62 10.66 -6.68
C ALA A 51 6.77 11.48 -5.72
N ASP A 52 5.50 11.11 -5.51
CA ASP A 52 4.58 11.82 -4.62
C ASP A 52 5.08 11.81 -3.16
N ALA A 53 5.65 10.68 -2.70
CA ALA A 53 6.30 10.61 -1.39
C ALA A 53 7.52 11.54 -1.29
N SER A 54 8.33 11.59 -2.35
CA SER A 54 9.49 12.49 -2.41
C SER A 54 9.09 13.96 -2.45
N ASP A 55 8.02 14.31 -3.17
CA ASP A 55 7.48 15.67 -3.25
C ASP A 55 6.88 16.13 -1.90
N ALA A 56 6.48 15.18 -1.06
CA ALA A 56 6.04 15.41 0.31
C ALA A 56 7.17 15.41 1.36
N ASP A 57 8.44 15.30 0.95
CA ASP A 57 9.62 15.14 1.83
C ASP A 57 9.53 13.91 2.77
N MET A 58 8.89 12.83 2.31
CA MET A 58 8.67 11.61 3.08
C MET A 58 9.33 10.37 2.45
N SER A 59 9.63 9.36 3.27
CA SER A 59 9.91 8.03 2.73
C SER A 59 8.62 7.42 2.15
N THR A 60 8.74 6.52 1.18
CA THR A 60 7.57 5.80 0.63
C THR A 60 6.79 5.05 1.71
N GLY A 61 7.49 4.55 2.75
CA GLY A 61 6.88 3.86 3.87
C GLY A 61 6.05 4.79 4.76
N ASP A 62 6.62 5.95 5.12
CA ASP A 62 5.93 6.96 5.93
C ASP A 62 4.75 7.55 5.17
N TYR A 63 4.94 7.85 3.88
CA TYR A 63 3.88 8.37 3.02
C TYR A 63 2.69 7.40 2.91
N LEU A 64 2.96 6.11 2.66
CA LEU A 64 1.91 5.09 2.67
C LEU A 64 1.22 4.98 4.03
N PHE A 65 2.00 5.05 5.12
CA PHE A 65 1.44 4.97 6.47
C PHE A 65 0.48 6.12 6.75
N GLU A 66 0.89 7.37 6.49
CA GLU A 66 0.03 8.54 6.65
C GLU A 66 -1.25 8.43 5.82
N LEU A 67 -1.16 7.97 4.57
CA LEU A 67 -2.33 7.78 3.72
C LEU A 67 -3.32 6.74 4.26
N ILE A 68 -2.83 5.71 4.95
CA ILE A 68 -3.66 4.64 5.54
C ILE A 68 -4.24 5.06 6.89
N SER A 69 -3.50 5.85 7.68
CA SER A 69 -3.93 6.35 8.98
C SER A 69 -4.71 7.68 8.94
N GLY A 70 -4.78 8.29 7.76
CA GLY A 70 -5.34 9.62 7.54
C GLY A 70 -6.86 9.67 7.43
N THR A 71 -7.36 10.75 6.81
CA THR A 71 -8.79 11.00 6.62
C THR A 71 -9.37 10.21 5.45
N GLU A 72 -10.68 10.36 5.21
CA GLU A 72 -11.33 9.77 4.05
C GLU A 72 -10.79 10.32 2.72
N GLU A 73 -10.28 11.55 2.71
CA GLU A 73 -9.57 12.14 1.56
C GLU A 73 -8.24 11.42 1.29
N ASP A 74 -7.46 11.16 2.34
CA ASP A 74 -6.22 10.39 2.25
C ASP A 74 -6.50 8.96 1.76
N ARG A 75 -7.60 8.37 2.25
CA ARG A 75 -8.09 7.06 1.80
C ARG A 75 -8.47 7.05 0.31
N ARG A 76 -9.05 8.14 -0.21
CA ARG A 76 -9.31 8.29 -1.65
C ARG A 76 -8.02 8.50 -2.44
N MET A 77 -7.02 9.15 -1.85
CA MET A 77 -5.73 9.37 -2.49
C MET A 77 -4.97 8.04 -2.67
N ILE A 78 -4.96 7.18 -1.65
CA ILE A 78 -4.28 5.87 -1.76
C ILE A 78 -4.87 4.98 -2.85
N GLU A 79 -6.19 5.05 -3.09
CA GLU A 79 -6.85 4.30 -4.16
C GLU A 79 -6.24 4.58 -5.55
N ARG A 80 -5.61 5.74 -5.76
CA ARG A 80 -4.92 6.08 -7.01
C ARG A 80 -3.72 5.17 -7.29
N TYR A 81 -3.13 4.53 -6.28
CA TYR A 81 -1.96 3.65 -6.43
C TYR A 81 -2.33 2.16 -6.42
N LEU A 82 -3.56 1.82 -6.06
CA LEU A 82 -4.00 0.45 -5.88
C LEU A 82 -4.57 -0.13 -7.17
N GLU A 83 -4.64 -1.45 -7.25
CA GLU A 83 -5.38 -2.14 -8.29
C GLU A 83 -6.88 -1.84 -8.18
N SER A 84 -7.52 -1.62 -9.34
CA SER A 84 -8.98 -1.60 -9.40
C SER A 84 -9.50 -3.00 -9.14
N VAL A 85 -10.68 -3.12 -8.50
CA VAL A 85 -11.39 -4.39 -8.45
C VAL A 85 -11.83 -4.70 -9.89
N GLY A 86 -11.00 -5.43 -10.61
CA GLY A 86 -11.37 -6.02 -11.89
C GLY A 86 -12.17 -7.27 -11.60
N ASN A 87 -13.37 -7.35 -12.16
CA ASN A 87 -14.08 -8.62 -12.31
C ASN A 87 -13.16 -9.54 -13.11
N GLU A 88 -12.62 -10.58 -12.47
CA GLU A 88 -12.20 -11.79 -13.19
C GLU A 88 -13.43 -12.57 -13.65
#